data_AF-A0A3D1G9I5-F1
#
_entry.id   AF-A0A3D1G9I5-F1
#
_cell.length_a   1.000
_cell.length_b   1.000
_cell.length_c   1.000
_cell.angle_alpha   90.00
_cell.angle_beta   90.00
_cell.angle_gamma   90.00
#
_symmetry.space_group_name_H-M   'P 1'
#
loop_
_entity.id
_entity.type
_entity.pdbx_description
1 polymer ?
#
loop_
_entity_poly.entity_id
_entity_poly.type
_entity_poly.pdbx_seq_one_letter_code
_entity_poly.pdbx_strand_id
1 'polypeptide(L)'
;MKEQEATKTESIQIDPALKKHSPFEDFQAITFGSLLVAFGVAMFTHLSFLTGGTAGIGFLTSYISPYSFGEVFFVINLPFYALAIWRLGWVFTIKTFVSVFLVSFLSDFIPTVFEFGEVNKLFGAILGGIMIGTGLLMLFRHKASLGGLNILSLYLQKYHDVNAGRFQMVADSIIIVCAFFVVDLWSIAYSVLAAFVMNLILAINFKKGRYLGSLE
;
A
#
# COMPACT_ATOMS: atom_id res chain seq x y z
N MET A 1 32.50 -16.57 -49.99
CA MET A 1 32.65 -15.11 -49.77
C MET A 1 31.27 -14.56 -49.48
N LYS A 2 31.11 -13.88 -48.33
CA LYS A 2 29.89 -13.35 -47.67
C LYS A 2 29.15 -14.38 -46.80
N GLU A 3 29.59 -14.58 -45.55
CA GLU A 3 29.15 -13.86 -44.31
C GLU A 3 27.68 -14.19 -44.01
N GLN A 4 27.36 -15.19 -43.17
CA GLN A 4 27.42 -15.15 -41.71
C GLN A 4 26.90 -13.83 -41.11
N GLU A 5 25.65 -13.48 -41.40
CA GLU A 5 24.86 -12.60 -40.52
C GLU A 5 24.47 -13.38 -39.25
N ALA A 6 25.41 -13.43 -38.31
CA ALA A 6 25.13 -13.77 -36.93
C ALA A 6 24.12 -12.76 -36.39
N THR A 7 22.93 -13.25 -36.03
CA THR A 7 21.92 -12.55 -35.25
C THR A 7 22.59 -12.06 -33.97
N LYS A 8 22.97 -10.79 -33.97
CA LYS A 8 23.52 -10.09 -32.82
C LYS A 8 22.39 -10.02 -31.79
N THR A 9 22.36 -10.98 -30.88
CA THR A 9 21.60 -10.89 -29.64
C THR A 9 22.04 -9.58 -28.99
N GLU A 10 21.24 -8.53 -29.15
CA GLU A 10 21.36 -7.33 -28.34
C GLU A 10 21.14 -7.79 -26.91
N SER A 11 22.25 -8.09 -26.23
CA SER A 11 22.28 -8.20 -24.79
C SER A 11 21.66 -6.90 -24.28
N ILE A 12 20.46 -6.99 -23.72
CA ILE A 12 19.80 -5.87 -23.05
C ILE A 12 20.81 -5.37 -22.02
N GLN A 13 21.50 -4.28 -22.34
CA GLN A 13 22.42 -3.64 -21.42
C GLN A 13 21.54 -3.03 -20.34
N ILE A 14 21.40 -3.76 -19.23
CA ILE A 14 20.77 -3.24 -18.02
C ILE A 14 21.63 -2.05 -17.58
N ASP A 15 21.03 -0.85 -17.60
CA ASP A 15 21.68 0.37 -17.14
C ASP A 15 22.26 0.14 -15.73
N PRO A 16 23.60 0.19 -15.56
CA PRO A 16 24.26 -0.07 -14.29
C PRO A 16 23.96 0.98 -13.21
N ALA A 17 23.18 2.03 -13.53
CA ALA A 17 22.83 3.11 -12.61
C ALA A 17 21.67 2.81 -11.64
N LEU A 18 21.01 1.64 -11.70
CA LEU A 18 20.03 1.25 -10.67
C LEU A 18 20.74 0.79 -9.39
N LYS A 19 21.33 1.76 -8.66
CA LYS A 19 21.90 1.54 -7.33
C LYS A 19 20.84 0.95 -6.39
N LYS A 20 21.17 -0.15 -5.74
CA LYS A 20 20.41 -0.64 -4.58
C LYS A 20 20.41 0.46 -3.52
N HIS A 21 19.23 0.76 -2.97
CA HIS A 21 19.10 1.72 -1.88
C HIS A 21 19.98 1.32 -0.69
N SER A 22 20.58 2.30 -0.04
CA SER A 22 21.35 2.04 1.17
C SER A 22 20.41 1.71 2.34
N PRO A 23 20.86 0.96 3.36
CA PRO A 23 20.05 0.69 4.54
C PRO A 23 19.55 1.96 5.25
N PHE A 24 20.30 3.06 5.17
CA PHE A 24 19.90 4.35 5.73
C PHE A 24 18.76 4.98 4.92
N GLU A 25 18.85 4.95 3.58
CA GLU A 25 17.77 5.42 2.70
C GLU A 25 16.49 4.60 2.92
N ASP A 26 16.62 3.28 3.07
CA ASP A 26 15.51 2.40 3.40
C ASP A 26 14.86 2.75 4.74
N PHE A 27 15.67 2.94 5.78
CA PHE A 27 15.17 3.32 7.11
C PHE A 27 14.42 4.65 7.06
N GLN A 28 14.99 5.64 6.37
CA GLN A 28 14.38 6.96 6.20
C GLN A 28 13.04 6.84 5.46
N ALA A 29 13.01 6.16 4.33
CA ALA A 29 11.80 6.02 3.52
C ALA A 29 10.71 5.21 4.23
N ILE A 30 11.08 4.15 4.95
CA ILE A 30 10.12 3.35 5.74
C ILE A 30 9.52 4.22 6.85
N THR A 31 10.34 4.99 7.56
CA THR A 31 9.85 5.83 8.67
C THR A 31 8.93 6.94 8.17
N PHE A 32 9.38 7.76 7.21
CA PHE A 32 8.59 8.87 6.69
C PHE A 32 7.38 8.40 5.88
N GLY A 33 7.54 7.35 5.08
CA GLY A 33 6.44 6.75 4.32
C GLY A 33 5.35 6.21 5.25
N SER A 34 5.73 5.49 6.31
CA SER A 34 4.77 4.96 7.30
C SER A 34 4.11 6.07 8.10
N LEU A 35 4.83 7.13 8.47
CA LEU A 35 4.24 8.28 9.16
C LEU A 35 3.20 9.00 8.30
N LEU A 36 3.49 9.24 7.01
CA LEU A 36 2.54 9.87 6.09
C LEU A 36 1.28 9.00 5.91
N VAL A 37 1.45 7.70 5.72
CA VAL A 37 0.31 6.76 5.64
C VAL A 37 -0.48 6.80 6.94
N ALA A 38 0.18 6.66 8.09
CA ALA A 38 -0.47 6.61 9.40
C ALA A 38 -1.30 7.87 9.67
N PHE A 39 -0.79 9.04 9.32
CA PHE A 39 -1.53 10.29 9.49
C PHE A 39 -2.74 10.39 8.56
N GLY A 40 -2.59 9.97 7.29
CA GLY A 40 -3.73 9.88 6.38
C GLY A 40 -4.78 8.87 6.85
N VAL A 41 -4.35 7.74 7.42
CA VAL A 41 -5.22 6.74 8.03
C VAL A 41 -5.94 7.30 9.26
N ALA A 42 -5.22 7.96 10.18
CA ALA A 42 -5.83 8.57 11.36
C ALA A 42 -6.88 9.62 10.98
N MET A 43 -6.61 10.42 9.95
CA MET A 43 -7.58 11.36 9.38
C MET A 43 -8.80 10.66 8.76
N PHE A 44 -8.60 9.54 8.07
CA PHE A 44 -9.71 8.75 7.53
C PHE A 44 -10.55 8.13 8.65
N THR A 45 -9.94 7.60 9.70
CA THR A 45 -10.65 7.12 10.89
C THR A 45 -11.52 8.23 11.48
N HIS A 46 -10.96 9.44 11.67
CA HIS A 46 -11.70 10.61 12.17
C HIS A 46 -12.89 11.00 11.30
N LEU A 47 -12.76 10.88 9.97
CA LEU A 47 -13.79 11.24 9.01
C LEU A 47 -14.74 10.08 8.63
N SER A 48 -14.57 8.90 9.24
CA SER A 48 -15.28 7.65 8.88
C SER A 48 -15.09 7.23 7.42
N PHE A 49 -13.91 7.52 6.86
CA PHE A 49 -13.52 7.12 5.51
C PHE A 49 -12.78 5.80 5.52
N LEU A 50 -12.79 5.10 4.39
CA LEU A 50 -12.10 3.84 4.20
C LEU A 50 -11.29 3.84 2.90
N THR A 51 -10.55 2.76 2.71
CA THR A 51 -9.80 2.48 1.48
C THR A 51 -9.97 1.01 1.09
N GLY A 52 -9.32 0.58 0.02
CA GLY A 52 -9.30 -0.82 -0.40
C GLY A 52 -8.29 -1.67 0.39
N GLY A 53 -8.16 -2.94 -0.01
CA GLY A 53 -7.19 -3.86 0.55
C GLY A 53 -7.40 -4.19 2.04
N THR A 54 -6.34 -4.62 2.72
CA THR A 54 -6.42 -4.95 4.15
C THR A 54 -6.66 -3.74 5.03
N ALA A 55 -6.25 -2.54 4.61
CA ALA A 55 -6.57 -1.31 5.32
C ALA A 55 -8.08 -1.06 5.32
N GLY A 56 -8.78 -1.30 4.20
CA GLY A 56 -10.25 -1.27 4.14
C GLY A 56 -10.92 -2.20 5.13
N ILE A 57 -10.45 -3.45 5.21
CA ILE A 57 -10.94 -4.42 6.19
C ILE A 57 -10.66 -3.93 7.63
N GLY A 58 -9.47 -3.33 7.85
CA GLY A 58 -9.10 -2.68 9.10
C GLY A 58 -10.07 -1.60 9.53
N PHE A 59 -10.39 -0.65 8.64
CA PHE A 59 -11.37 0.41 8.90
C PHE A 59 -12.74 -0.16 9.25
N LEU A 60 -13.29 -1.02 8.40
CA LEU A 60 -14.63 -1.59 8.61
C LEU A 60 -14.74 -2.32 9.95
N THR A 61 -13.72 -3.12 10.29
CA THR A 61 -13.70 -3.85 11.56
C THR A 61 -13.59 -2.89 12.74
N SER A 62 -12.75 -1.84 12.64
CA SER A 62 -12.62 -0.84 13.70
C SER A 62 -13.90 -0.02 13.94
N TYR A 63 -14.77 0.10 12.93
CA TYR A 63 -16.04 0.83 13.06
C TYR A 63 -17.16 0.00 13.71
N ILE A 64 -17.06 -1.33 13.67
CA ILE A 64 -18.09 -2.24 14.21
C ILE A 64 -17.63 -3.01 15.45
N SER A 65 -16.39 -2.85 15.87
CA SER A 65 -15.77 -3.57 16.97
C SER A 65 -15.09 -2.60 17.94
N PRO A 66 -14.75 -3.03 19.17
CA PRO A 66 -14.05 -2.17 20.13
C PRO A 66 -12.55 -2.02 19.83
N TYR A 67 -12.03 -2.72 18.82
CA TYR A 67 -10.61 -2.70 18.48
C TYR A 67 -10.28 -1.51 17.59
N SER A 68 -9.09 -0.94 17.80
CA SER A 68 -8.61 0.19 17.00
C SER A 68 -8.26 -0.26 15.57
N PHE A 69 -8.09 0.71 14.67
CA PHE A 69 -7.59 0.43 13.33
C PHE A 69 -6.23 -0.27 13.38
N GLY A 70 -5.29 0.22 14.18
CA GLY A 70 -3.92 -0.32 14.24
C GLY A 70 -3.89 -1.76 14.74
N GLU A 71 -4.64 -2.08 15.78
CA GLU A 71 -4.78 -3.45 16.31
C GLU A 71 -5.26 -4.41 15.21
N VAL A 72 -6.35 -4.07 14.55
CA VAL A 72 -6.92 -4.91 13.50
C VAL A 72 -5.97 -5.01 12.31
N PHE A 73 -5.42 -3.89 11.85
CA PHE A 73 -4.56 -3.83 10.69
C PHE A 73 -3.29 -4.68 10.89
N PHE A 74 -2.69 -4.65 12.08
CA PHE A 74 -1.55 -5.49 12.40
C PHE A 74 -1.91 -6.98 12.39
N VAL A 75 -3.01 -7.36 13.04
CA VAL A 75 -3.46 -8.76 13.15
C VAL A 75 -3.83 -9.35 11.80
N ILE A 76 -4.59 -8.62 10.97
CA ILE A 76 -4.96 -9.06 9.62
C ILE A 76 -3.72 -9.33 8.76
N ASN A 77 -2.62 -8.63 8.99
CA ASN A 77 -1.40 -8.78 8.21
C ASN A 77 -0.55 -10.01 8.58
N LEU A 78 -0.74 -10.60 9.77
CA LEU A 78 0.02 -11.77 10.24
C LEU A 78 0.10 -12.94 9.25
N PRO A 79 -1.01 -13.45 8.66
CA PRO A 79 -0.95 -14.54 7.68
C PRO A 79 -0.17 -14.17 6.41
N PHE A 80 -0.17 -12.89 6.03
CA PHE A 80 0.53 -12.43 4.82
C PHE A 80 2.05 -12.33 5.03
N TYR A 81 2.52 -12.16 6.27
CA TYR A 81 3.96 -12.24 6.55
C TYR A 81 4.49 -13.66 6.34
N ALA A 82 3.76 -14.68 6.77
CA ALA A 82 4.13 -16.07 6.53
C ALA A 82 4.24 -16.34 5.01
N LEU A 83 3.26 -15.85 4.24
CA LEU A 83 3.27 -15.95 2.78
C LEU A 83 4.45 -15.19 2.15
N ALA A 84 4.76 -13.98 2.63
CA ALA A 84 5.88 -13.18 2.13
C ALA A 84 7.24 -13.81 2.42
N ILE A 85 7.45 -14.38 3.61
CA ILE A 85 8.70 -15.07 3.95
C ILE A 85 8.93 -16.21 2.97
N TRP A 86 7.88 -16.99 2.69
CA TRP A 86 7.98 -18.18 1.84
C TRP A 86 8.21 -17.85 0.36
N ARG A 87 7.76 -16.69 -0.13
CA ARG A 87 7.63 -16.45 -1.59
C ARG A 87 8.27 -15.15 -2.11
N LEU A 88 8.44 -14.15 -1.25
CA LEU A 88 8.99 -12.83 -1.61
C LEU A 88 10.34 -12.54 -0.94
N GLY A 89 10.70 -13.32 0.08
CA GLY A 89 12.01 -13.27 0.73
C GLY A 89 12.06 -12.41 1.99
N TRP A 90 13.11 -12.65 2.79
CA TRP A 90 13.26 -12.07 4.12
C TRP A 90 13.40 -10.55 4.13
N VAL A 91 14.16 -9.98 3.20
CA VAL A 91 14.40 -8.53 3.15
C VAL A 91 13.10 -7.75 2.93
N PHE A 92 12.28 -8.18 1.96
CA PHE A 92 10.97 -7.57 1.70
C PHE A 92 10.03 -7.74 2.90
N THR A 93 10.04 -8.93 3.51
CA THR A 93 9.17 -9.25 4.65
C THR A 93 9.50 -8.39 5.86
N ILE A 94 10.77 -8.26 6.24
CA ILE A 94 11.17 -7.45 7.40
C ILE A 94 10.79 -5.99 7.19
N LYS A 95 11.09 -5.44 6.01
CA LYS A 95 10.70 -4.06 5.67
C LYS A 95 9.20 -3.85 5.75
N THR A 96 8.43 -4.77 5.18
CA THR A 96 6.95 -4.73 5.20
C THR A 96 6.40 -4.87 6.61
N PHE A 97 6.95 -5.78 7.43
CA PHE A 97 6.56 -5.96 8.82
C PHE A 97 6.78 -4.66 9.61
N VAL A 98 7.95 -4.04 9.47
CA VAL A 98 8.26 -2.77 10.14
C VAL A 98 7.33 -1.67 9.65
N SER A 99 7.05 -1.57 8.34
CA SER A 99 6.10 -0.60 7.80
C SER A 99 4.69 -0.79 8.35
N VAL A 100 4.17 -2.02 8.36
CA VAL A 100 2.83 -2.29 8.92
C VAL A 100 2.80 -2.03 10.42
N PHE A 101 3.82 -2.44 11.17
CA PHE A 101 3.92 -2.16 12.60
C PHE A 101 3.90 -0.65 12.86
N LEU A 102 4.72 0.12 12.13
CA LEU A 102 4.77 1.57 12.26
C LEU A 102 3.44 2.21 11.89
N VAL A 103 2.82 1.83 10.77
CA VAL A 103 1.51 2.37 10.38
C VAL A 103 0.46 2.07 11.44
N SER A 104 0.42 0.83 11.94
CA SER A 104 -0.54 0.39 12.97
C SER A 104 -0.37 1.15 14.27
N PHE A 105 0.87 1.24 14.77
CA PHE A 105 1.17 1.95 16.00
C PHE A 105 0.90 3.46 15.86
N LEU A 106 1.39 4.07 14.78
CA LEU A 106 1.27 5.52 14.58
C LEU A 106 -0.17 5.94 14.29
N SER A 107 -0.98 5.14 13.58
CA SER A 107 -2.37 5.50 13.31
C SER A 107 -3.20 5.63 14.58
N ASP A 108 -2.89 4.81 15.59
CA ASP A 108 -3.57 4.83 16.88
C ASP A 108 -2.92 5.83 17.85
N PHE A 109 -1.62 6.07 17.70
CA PHE A 109 -0.88 7.03 18.52
C PHE A 109 -1.16 8.49 18.12
N ILE A 110 -1.29 8.80 16.82
CA ILE A 110 -1.50 10.17 16.33
C ILE A 110 -2.69 10.87 17.02
N PRO A 111 -3.88 10.26 17.13
CA PRO A 111 -5.02 10.87 17.82
C PRO A 111 -4.78 11.18 19.31
N THR A 112 -3.79 10.56 19.96
CA THR A 112 -3.49 10.83 21.39
C THR A 112 -2.58 12.05 21.59
N VAL A 113 -1.86 12.47 20.54
CA VAL A 113 -0.94 13.61 20.56
C VAL A 113 -1.35 14.74 19.62
N PHE A 114 -2.30 14.49 18.73
CA PHE A 114 -2.79 15.43 17.73
C PHE A 114 -4.32 15.31 17.61
N GLU A 115 -5.02 16.39 17.92
CA GLU A 115 -6.47 16.45 17.83
C GLU A 115 -6.91 16.96 16.45
N PHE A 116 -7.73 16.18 15.75
CA PHE A 116 -8.37 16.62 14.52
C PHE A 116 -9.58 17.47 14.90
N GLY A 117 -9.53 18.78 14.61
CA GLY A 117 -10.70 19.65 14.72
C GLY A 117 -11.75 19.37 13.63
N GLU A 118 -12.55 20.38 13.30
CA GLU A 118 -13.48 20.29 12.18
C GLU A 118 -12.72 20.28 10.85
N VAL A 119 -12.57 19.09 10.26
CA VAL A 119 -11.97 18.91 8.94
C VAL A 119 -13.08 18.78 7.90
N ASN A 120 -13.07 19.65 6.90
CA ASN A 120 -13.98 19.52 5.77
C ASN A 120 -13.76 18.17 5.06
N LYS A 121 -14.84 17.39 4.89
CA LYS A 121 -14.79 16.03 4.32
C LYS A 121 -14.15 15.96 2.93
N LEU A 122 -14.43 16.93 2.05
CA LEU A 122 -13.82 16.98 0.71
C LEU A 122 -12.31 17.22 0.80
N PHE A 123 -11.90 18.18 1.63
CA PHE A 123 -10.49 18.45 1.87
C PHE A 123 -9.77 17.25 2.49
N GLY A 124 -10.38 16.61 3.49
CA GLY A 124 -9.84 15.40 4.13
C GLY A 124 -9.68 14.24 3.17
N ALA A 125 -10.61 14.05 2.24
CA ALA A 125 -10.51 13.00 1.21
C ALA A 125 -9.31 13.24 0.29
N ILE A 126 -9.12 14.48 -0.17
CA ILE A 126 -8.01 14.84 -1.06
C ILE A 126 -6.68 14.77 -0.30
N LEU A 127 -6.59 15.41 0.87
CA LEU A 127 -5.36 15.47 1.66
C LEU A 127 -4.95 14.08 2.14
N GLY A 128 -5.85 13.32 2.77
CA GLY A 128 -5.54 11.96 3.22
C GLY A 128 -5.21 11.03 2.05
N GLY A 129 -5.88 11.15 0.91
CA GLY A 129 -5.53 10.43 -0.31
C GLY A 129 -4.12 10.74 -0.82
N ILE A 130 -3.70 12.01 -0.80
CA ILE A 130 -2.32 12.42 -1.15
C ILE A 130 -1.31 11.86 -0.16
N MET A 131 -1.60 11.94 1.15
CA MET A 131 -0.69 11.48 2.20
C MET A 131 -0.47 9.97 2.12
N ILE A 132 -1.55 9.19 2.04
CA ILE A 132 -1.48 7.73 1.89
C ILE A 132 -0.79 7.37 0.58
N GLY A 133 -1.18 7.98 -0.55
CA GLY A 133 -0.58 7.69 -1.86
C GLY A 133 0.92 7.98 -1.91
N THR A 134 1.35 9.10 -1.34
CA THR A 134 2.76 9.50 -1.28
C THR A 134 3.55 8.57 -0.37
N GLY A 135 3.02 8.25 0.81
CA GLY A 135 3.67 7.33 1.72
C GLY A 135 3.79 5.91 1.12
N LEU A 136 2.73 5.40 0.50
CA LEU A 136 2.77 4.14 -0.25
C LEU A 136 3.81 4.14 -1.36
N LEU A 137 3.91 5.22 -2.13
CA LEU A 137 4.94 5.37 -3.17
C LEU A 137 6.36 5.27 -2.59
N MET A 138 6.62 5.91 -1.45
CA MET A 138 7.93 5.82 -0.77
C MET A 138 8.21 4.38 -0.35
N LEU A 139 7.25 3.70 0.28
CA LEU A 139 7.41 2.31 0.72
C LEU A 139 7.69 1.37 -0.47
N PHE A 140 6.90 1.47 -1.53
CA PHE A 140 7.03 0.61 -2.71
C PHE A 140 8.39 0.83 -3.41
N ARG A 141 8.91 2.06 -3.47
CA ARG A 141 10.24 2.35 -4.04
C ARG A 141 11.37 1.65 -3.27
N HIS A 142 11.21 1.50 -1.96
CA HIS A 142 12.18 0.84 -1.09
C HIS A 142 11.95 -0.66 -0.89
N LYS A 143 11.12 -1.27 -1.74
CA LYS A 143 10.73 -2.70 -1.66
C LYS A 143 10.12 -3.05 -0.29
N ALA A 144 9.36 -2.13 0.27
CA ALA A 144 8.47 -2.37 1.39
C ALA A 144 7.01 -2.36 0.89
N SER A 145 6.09 -2.88 1.68
CA SER A 145 4.66 -2.81 1.41
C SER A 145 3.91 -2.58 2.72
N LEU A 146 2.59 -2.46 2.66
CA LEU A 146 1.71 -2.49 3.82
C LEU A 146 0.98 -3.83 3.97
N GLY A 147 1.56 -4.86 3.34
CA GLY A 147 1.14 -6.24 3.46
C GLY A 147 -0.21 -6.56 2.82
N GLY A 148 -0.83 -7.63 3.33
CA GLY A 148 -2.23 -7.91 3.07
C GLY A 148 -2.56 -8.46 1.70
N LEU A 149 -3.71 -8.02 1.17
CA LEU A 149 -4.25 -8.42 -0.12
C LEU A 149 -3.29 -8.12 -1.28
N ASN A 150 -2.39 -7.14 -1.12
CA ASN A 150 -1.34 -6.86 -2.09
C ASN A 150 -0.28 -7.99 -2.16
N ILE A 151 0.14 -8.56 -1.03
CA ILE A 151 1.05 -9.72 -1.04
C ILE A 151 0.36 -10.92 -1.69
N LEU A 152 -0.91 -11.14 -1.34
CA LEU A 152 -1.69 -12.25 -1.89
C LEU A 152 -1.92 -12.09 -3.39
N SER A 153 -2.21 -10.88 -3.88
CA SER A 153 -2.41 -10.63 -5.31
C SER A 153 -1.13 -10.88 -6.11
N LEU A 154 0.04 -10.44 -5.59
CA LEU A 154 1.34 -10.72 -6.18
C LEU A 154 1.67 -12.22 -6.18
N TYR A 155 1.33 -12.92 -5.09
CA TYR A 155 1.49 -14.36 -5.00
C TYR A 155 0.63 -15.09 -6.05
N LEU A 156 -0.68 -14.76 -6.12
CA LEU A 156 -1.60 -15.37 -7.09
C LEU A 156 -1.19 -15.08 -8.53
N GLN A 157 -0.66 -13.89 -8.81
CA GLN A 157 -0.11 -13.56 -10.13
C GLN A 157 1.11 -14.38 -10.48
N LYS A 158 2.05 -14.58 -9.54
CA LYS A 158 3.29 -15.31 -9.80
C LYS A 158 3.07 -16.82 -9.94
N TYR A 159 2.13 -17.40 -9.18
CA TYR A 159 2.00 -18.86 -9.07
C TYR A 159 0.71 -19.45 -9.66
N HIS A 160 -0.32 -18.64 -9.87
CA HIS A 160 -1.64 -19.10 -10.33
C HIS A 160 -2.15 -18.37 -11.58
N ASP A 161 -1.28 -17.59 -12.26
CA ASP A 161 -1.60 -16.79 -13.45
C ASP A 161 -2.84 -15.89 -13.29
N VAL A 162 -3.17 -15.52 -12.04
CA VAL A 162 -4.28 -14.63 -11.75
C VAL A 162 -3.83 -13.20 -11.98
N ASN A 163 -4.60 -12.41 -12.71
CA ASN A 163 -4.31 -10.99 -12.85
C ASN A 163 -4.47 -10.28 -11.49
N ALA A 164 -3.35 -9.82 -10.90
CA ALA A 164 -3.32 -9.15 -9.60
C ALA A 164 -4.28 -7.95 -9.52
N GLY A 165 -4.42 -7.19 -10.62
CA GLY A 165 -5.33 -6.05 -10.70
C GLY A 165 -6.80 -6.48 -10.63
N ARG A 166 -7.19 -7.55 -11.34
CA ARG A 166 -8.55 -8.09 -11.26
C ARG A 166 -8.87 -8.63 -9.87
N PHE A 167 -7.93 -9.35 -9.26
CA PHE A 167 -8.10 -9.83 -7.88
C PHE A 167 -8.32 -8.67 -6.90
N GLN A 168 -7.49 -7.62 -6.99
CA GLN A 168 -7.61 -6.44 -6.15
C GLN A 168 -8.95 -5.72 -6.38
N MET A 169 -9.39 -5.55 -7.63
CA MET A 169 -10.69 -4.95 -7.95
C MET A 169 -11.85 -5.72 -7.34
N VAL A 170 -11.83 -7.05 -7.39
CA VAL A 170 -12.86 -7.88 -6.76
C VAL A 170 -12.85 -7.71 -5.25
N ALA A 171 -11.67 -7.77 -4.62
CA ALA A 171 -11.55 -7.60 -3.18
C ALA A 171 -12.02 -6.22 -2.71
N ASP A 172 -11.62 -5.16 -3.41
CA ASP A 172 -12.03 -3.78 -3.10
C ASP A 172 -13.54 -3.58 -3.33
N SER A 173 -14.13 -4.22 -4.34
CA SER A 173 -15.57 -4.19 -4.57
C SER A 173 -16.34 -4.83 -3.42
N ILE A 174 -15.85 -5.96 -2.90
CA ILE A 174 -16.45 -6.61 -1.72
C ILE A 174 -16.36 -5.68 -0.50
N ILE A 175 -15.22 -5.02 -0.28
CA ILE A 175 -15.04 -4.06 0.82
C ILE A 175 -16.04 -2.90 0.70
N ILE A 176 -16.20 -2.33 -0.50
CA ILE A 176 -17.17 -1.25 -0.73
C ILE A 176 -18.61 -1.73 -0.48
N VAL A 177 -18.98 -2.93 -0.94
CA VAL A 177 -20.29 -3.52 -0.66
C VAL A 177 -20.52 -3.67 0.85
N CYS A 178 -19.53 -4.16 1.59
CA CYS A 178 -19.60 -4.24 3.05
C CYS A 178 -19.71 -2.85 3.70
N ALA A 179 -19.05 -1.83 3.14
CA ALA A 179 -19.07 -0.46 3.67
C ALA A 179 -20.46 0.16 3.69
N PHE A 180 -21.35 -0.17 2.74
CA PHE A 180 -22.75 0.29 2.72
C PHE A 180 -23.54 -0.11 3.97
N PHE A 181 -23.11 -1.14 4.69
CA PHE A 181 -23.75 -1.58 5.93
C PHE A 181 -23.12 -0.97 7.19
N VAL A 182 -22.00 -0.27 7.07
CA VAL A 182 -21.18 0.19 8.21
C VAL A 182 -21.09 1.71 8.29
N VAL A 183 -20.95 2.40 7.14
CA VAL A 183 -20.76 3.85 7.08
C VAL A 183 -21.80 4.52 6.19
N ASP A 184 -21.97 5.84 6.34
CA ASP A 184 -22.90 6.61 5.54
C ASP A 184 -22.46 6.74 4.07
N LEU A 185 -23.44 6.94 3.17
CA LEU A 185 -23.23 7.01 1.73
C LEU A 185 -22.24 8.12 1.32
N TRP A 186 -22.23 9.25 2.01
CA TRP A 186 -21.32 10.35 1.69
C TRP A 186 -19.89 10.00 2.05
N SER A 187 -19.67 9.35 3.19
CA SER A 187 -18.35 8.86 3.59
C SER A 187 -17.81 7.82 2.61
N ILE A 188 -18.66 6.97 2.02
CA ILE A 188 -18.29 6.08 0.91
C ILE A 188 -17.88 6.89 -0.33
N ALA A 189 -18.67 7.88 -0.74
CA ALA A 189 -18.36 8.72 -1.90
C ALA A 189 -17.02 9.46 -1.73
N TYR A 190 -16.75 10.00 -0.56
CA TYR A 190 -15.47 10.62 -0.22
C TYR A 190 -14.32 9.60 -0.19
N SER A 191 -14.56 8.38 0.29
CA SER A 191 -13.57 7.29 0.27
C SER A 191 -13.19 6.92 -1.17
N VAL A 192 -14.16 6.85 -2.08
CA VAL A 192 -13.90 6.61 -3.51
C VAL A 192 -13.06 7.75 -4.12
N LEU A 193 -13.38 9.00 -3.79
CA LEU A 193 -12.57 10.14 -4.21
C LEU A 193 -11.14 10.06 -3.66
N ALA A 194 -10.99 9.75 -2.38
CA ALA A 194 -9.69 9.63 -1.73
C ALA A 194 -8.85 8.51 -2.34
N ALA A 195 -9.47 7.36 -2.64
CA ALA A 195 -8.86 6.25 -3.35
C ALA A 195 -8.45 6.64 -4.78
N PHE A 196 -9.26 7.42 -5.49
CA PHE A 196 -8.90 7.96 -6.80
C PHE A 196 -7.66 8.87 -6.71
N VAL A 197 -7.61 9.79 -5.76
CA VAL A 197 -6.47 10.69 -5.53
C VAL A 197 -5.21 9.90 -5.16
N MET A 198 -5.31 8.93 -4.25
CA MET A 198 -4.23 8.01 -3.88
C MET A 198 -3.69 7.27 -5.12
N ASN A 199 -4.58 6.70 -5.92
CA ASN A 199 -4.22 5.97 -7.14
C ASN A 199 -3.62 6.90 -8.21
N LEU A 200 -4.04 8.16 -8.29
CA LEU A 200 -3.46 9.15 -9.20
C LEU A 200 -1.99 9.44 -8.82
N ILE A 201 -1.70 9.62 -7.53
CA ILE A 201 -0.33 9.80 -7.03
C ILE A 201 0.53 8.60 -7.42
N LEU A 202 0.02 7.38 -7.20
CA LEU A 202 0.72 6.16 -7.60
C LEU A 202 0.89 6.13 -9.11
N ALA A 203 -0.16 6.26 -9.92
CA ALA A 203 -0.11 6.11 -11.37
C ALA A 203 0.84 7.10 -12.06
N ILE A 204 0.84 8.37 -11.64
CA ILE A 204 1.72 9.41 -12.22
C ILE A 204 3.19 9.13 -11.89
N ASN A 205 3.47 8.68 -10.66
CA ASN A 205 4.83 8.55 -10.14
C ASN A 205 5.40 7.12 -10.24
N PHE A 206 4.56 6.14 -10.54
CA PHE A 206 4.87 4.72 -10.70
C PHE A 206 4.82 4.36 -12.19
N LYS A 207 5.83 4.78 -12.95
CA LYS A 207 6.02 4.31 -14.34
C LYS A 207 6.71 2.93 -14.33
N LYS A 208 6.00 1.92 -14.85
CA LYS A 208 6.58 0.61 -15.22
C LYS A 208 7.78 0.86 -16.14
N GLY A 209 8.96 0.42 -15.72
CA GLY A 209 10.21 0.55 -16.46
C GLY A 209 11.35 1.27 -15.73
N ARG A 210 11.08 2.05 -14.68
CA ARG A 210 12.14 2.67 -13.85
C ARG A 210 12.46 1.94 -12.55
N TYR A 211 11.63 0.99 -12.11
CA TYR A 211 11.63 0.50 -10.72
C TYR A 211 11.47 -1.02 -10.54
N LEU A 212 11.30 -1.79 -11.62
CA LEU A 212 11.38 -3.25 -11.52
C LEU A 212 12.86 -3.64 -11.58
N GLY A 213 13.56 -3.50 -10.45
CA GLY A 213 14.72 -4.34 -10.22
C GLY A 213 14.25 -5.79 -10.35
N SER A 214 14.91 -6.54 -11.25
CA SER A 214 14.55 -7.88 -11.69
C SER A 214 13.82 -8.71 -10.63
N LEU A 215 12.62 -9.16 -10.99
CA LEU A 215 12.02 -10.33 -10.37
C LEU A 215 12.77 -11.55 -10.93
N GLU A 216 13.96 -11.79 -10.41
CA GLU A 216 14.61 -13.12 -10.43
C GLU A 216 14.64 -13.66 -9.01
#